data_AF-A0A965KW63-F1
#
_entry.id   AF-A0A965KW63-F1
#
_cell.length_a   1.000
_cell.length_b   1.000
_cell.length_c   1.000
_cell.angle_alpha   90.00
_cell.angle_beta   90.00
_cell.angle_gamma   90.00
#
_symmetry.space_group_name_H-M   'P 1'
#
loop_
_entity.id
_entity.type
_entity.pdbx_description
1 polymer ?
#
loop_
_entity_poly.entity_id
_entity_poly.type
_entity_poly.pdbx_seq_one_letter_code
_entity_poly.pdbx_strand_id
1 'polypeptide(L)' 'MKLLYSLVPLAPLLGAIVAGLFGRWVGRAGAHWVTILGVAVALLASLFVLSDVLSGNTFNGPVYTW' A
#
# COMPACT_ATOMS: atom_id res chain seq x y z
N MET A 1 14.18 -3.98 -2.53
CA MET A 1 13.48 -2.73 -2.90
C MET A 1 12.25 -2.93 -3.77
N LYS A 2 12.28 -3.74 -4.83
CA LYS A 2 11.11 -3.93 -5.75
C LYS A 2 9.79 -4.28 -5.04
N LEU A 3 9.81 -5.21 -4.09
CA LEU A 3 8.62 -5.57 -3.30
C LEU A 3 8.07 -4.41 -2.47
N LEU A 4 8.92 -3.59 -1.85
CA LEU A 4 8.49 -2.42 -1.06
C LEU A 4 7.79 -1.38 -1.95
N TYR A 5 8.32 -1.10 -3.14
CA TYR A 5 7.68 -0.16 -4.07
C TYR A 5 6.33 -0.65 -4.58
N SER A 6 6.16 -1.95 -4.78
CA SER A 6 4.86 -2.53 -5.14
C SER A 6 3.90 -2.59 -3.94
N LEU A 7 4.42 -2.71 -2.72
CA LEU A 7 3.59 -2.81 -1.51
C LEU A 7 2.87 -1.49 -1.20
N VAL A 8 3.50 -0.34 -1.53
CA VAL A 8 2.90 1.00 -1.36
C VAL A 8 1.53 1.13 -2.04
N PRO A 9 1.35 0.81 -3.34
CA PRO A 9 0.04 0.83 -3.98
C PRO A 9 -0.84 -0.39 -3.66
N LEU A 10 -0.26 -1.56 -3.33
CA LEU A 10 -1.03 -2.78 -3.07
C LEU A 10 -1.74 -2.78 -1.71
N ALA A 11 -1.13 -2.20 -0.67
CA ALA A 11 -1.74 -2.11 0.66
C ALA A 11 -3.10 -1.37 0.68
N PRO A 12 -3.25 -0.16 0.11
CA PRO A 12 -4.53 0.53 0.08
C PRO A 12 -5.50 -0.11 -0.93
N LEU A 13 -4.99 -0.74 -1.99
CA LEU A 13 -5.83 -1.50 -2.94
C LEU A 13 -6.52 -2.67 -2.24
N LEU A 14 -5.81 -3.43 -1.42
CA LEU A 14 -6.41 -4.49 -0.60
C LEU A 14 -7.48 -3.93 0.33
N GLY A 15 -7.21 -2.80 0.99
CA GLY A 15 -8.20 -2.13 1.83
C GLY A 15 -9.46 -1.71 1.07
N ALA A 16 -9.30 -1.18 -0.14
CA ALA A 16 -10.40 -0.78 -1.02
C ALA A 16 -11.19 -1.99 -1.54
N ILE A 17 -10.53 -3.10 -1.89
CA ILE A 17 -11.20 -4.34 -2.29
C ILE A 17 -12.06 -4.90 -1.15
N VAL A 18 -11.51 -4.92 0.08
CA VAL A 18 -12.24 -5.40 1.26
C VAL A 18 -13.43 -4.50 1.57
N ALA A 19 -13.24 -3.18 1.61
CA ALA A 19 -14.32 -2.23 1.90
C ALA A 19 -15.37 -2.17 0.77
N GLY A 20 -14.96 -2.27 -0.50
CA GLY A 20 -15.81 -2.13 -1.67
C GLY A 20 -16.62 -3.39 -1.99
N LEU A 21 -15.96 -4.56 -2.05
CA LEU A 21 -16.63 -5.82 -2.43
C LEU A 21 -17.30 -6.52 -1.25
N PHE A 22 -16.71 -6.39 -0.05
CA PHE A 22 -17.20 -7.07 1.16
C PHE A 22 -17.82 -6.10 2.19
N GLY A 23 -18.10 -4.86 1.80
CA GLY A 23 -18.63 -3.82 2.69
C GLY A 23 -19.93 -4.19 3.41
N ARG A 24 -20.78 -5.04 2.81
CA ARG A 24 -21.99 -5.57 3.46
C ARG A 24 -21.70 -6.48 4.66
N TRP A 25 -20.57 -7.20 4.64
CA TRP A 25 -20.17 -8.12 5.71
C TRP A 25 -19.28 -7.42 6.74
N VAL A 26 -18.43 -6.49 6.28
CA VAL A 26 -17.49 -5.72 7.11
C VAL A 26 -18.19 -4.59 7.88
N GLY A 27 -19.31 -4.09 7.36
CA GLY A 27 -20.07 -3.00 7.98
C GLY A 27 -19.37 -1.64 7.89
N ARG A 28 -20.10 -0.58 8.26
CA ARG A 28 -19.63 0.81 8.11
C ARG A 28 -18.37 1.11 8.92
N ALA A 29 -18.32 0.58 10.15
CA ALA A 29 -17.18 0.76 11.06
C ALA A 29 -15.94 0.00 10.58
N GLY A 30 -16.09 -1.26 10.18
CA GLY A 30 -14.98 -2.05 9.67
C GLY A 30 -14.42 -1.48 8.36
N ALA A 31 -15.28 -0.96 7.48
CA ALA A 31 -14.87 -0.45 6.18
C ALA A 31 -13.89 0.72 6.30
N HIS A 32 -14.15 1.68 7.20
CA HIS A 32 -13.23 2.80 7.41
C HIS A 32 -11.94 2.36 8.11
N TRP A 33 -12.01 1.41 9.05
CA TRP A 33 -10.82 0.93 9.75
C TRP A 33 -9.86 0.21 8.79
N VAL A 34 -10.39 -0.66 7.94
CA VAL A 34 -9.59 -1.43 6.97
C VAL A 34 -8.92 -0.50 5.95
N THR A 35 -9.61 0.53 5.46
CA THR A 35 -9.01 1.49 4.54
C THR A 35 -7.98 2.39 5.21
N ILE A 36 -8.23 2.85 6.44
CA ILE A 36 -7.25 3.64 7.23
C ILE A 36 -6.00 2.81 7.49
N LEU A 37 -6.13 1.54 7.91
CA LEU A 37 -4.98 0.66 8.13
C LEU A 37 -4.21 0.40 6.83
N GLY A 38 -4.91 0.19 5.71
CA GLY A 38 -4.26 0.05 4.40
C GLY A 38 -3.41 1.27 4.01
N VAL A 39 -3.93 2.48 4.25
CA VAL A 39 -3.19 3.74 4.02
C VAL A 39 -2.04 3.91 5.01
N ALA A 40 -2.23 3.56 6.29
CA ALA A 40 -1.18 3.64 7.30
C ALA A 40 0.02 2.74 6.95
N VAL A 41 -0.24 1.51 6.47
CA VAL A 41 0.81 0.61 5.99
C VAL A 41 1.54 1.20 4.77
N ALA A 42 0.80 1.79 3.82
CA ALA A 42 1.39 2.45 2.66
C ALA A 42 2.28 3.63 3.05
N LEU A 43 1.86 4.41 4.06
CA LEU A 43 2.64 5.53 4.60
C LEU A 43 3.96 5.03 5.21
N LEU A 44 3.91 3.99 6.06
CA LEU A 44 5.11 3.41 6.66
C LEU A 44 6.07 2.90 5.58
N ALA A 45 5.57 2.15 4.59
CA ALA A 45 6.37 1.70 3.46
C ALA A 45 6.99 2.87 2.69
N SER A 46 6.25 3.98 2.52
CA SER A 46 6.75 5.19 1.86
C SER A 46 7.85 5.90 2.65
N LEU A 47 7.79 5.89 3.99
CA LEU A 47 8.84 6.42 4.85
C LEU A 47 10.14 5.60 4.74
N PHE A 48 10.04 4.27 4.66
CA PHE A 48 11.20 3.42 4.40
C PHE A 48 11.81 3.71 3.02
N VAL A 49 10.97 3.84 1.99
CA VAL A 49 11.42 4.23 0.64
C VAL A 49 12.09 5.61 0.66
N LEU A 50 11.56 6.57 1.38
CA LEU A 50 12.16 7.89 1.52
C LEU A 50 13.55 7.81 2.15
N SER A 51 13.70 7.03 3.24
CA SER A 51 15.02 6.83 3.87
C SER A 51 16.04 6.20 2.91
N ASP A 52 15.58 5.28 2.07
CA ASP A 52 16.41 4.60 1.06
C ASP A 52 16.87 5.58 -0.03
N VAL A 53 15.95 6.42 -0.55
CA VAL A 53 16.29 7.44 -1.54
C VAL A 53 17.24 8.50 -0.97
N LEU A 54 17.04 8.92 0.28
CA LEU A 54 17.94 9.86 0.95
C LEU A 54 19.35 9.27 1.16
N SER A 55 19.49 7.95 1.24
CA SER A 55 20.78 7.27 1.29
C SER A 55 21.48 7.13 -0.09
N GLY A 56 20.86 7.67 -1.15
CA GLY A 56 21.40 7.70 -2.51
C GLY A 56 20.96 6.55 -3.40
N ASN A 57 20.10 5.65 -2.90
CA ASN A 57 19.58 4.53 -3.69
C ASN A 57 18.46 5.00 -4.62
N THR A 58 18.51 4.56 -5.87
CA THR A 58 17.45 4.82 -6.84
C THR A 58 17.02 3.53 -7.51
N PHE A 59 15.74 3.45 -7.85
CA PHE A 59 15.19 2.32 -8.59
C PHE A 59 14.47 2.80 -9.83
N ASN A 60 15.06 2.51 -10.99
CA ASN A 60 14.52 2.80 -12.32
C ASN A 60 14.51 1.51 -13.16
N GLY A 61 13.76 0.51 -12.70
CA GLY A 61 13.65 -0.78 -13.36
C GLY A 61 12.19 -1.18 -13.63
N PRO A 62 11.94 -2.08 -14.60
CA PRO A 62 10.59 -2.55 -14.89
C PRO A 62 9.98 -3.28 -13.69
N VAL A 63 8.80 -2.84 -13.26
CA VAL A 63 8.02 -3.50 -12.20
C VAL A 63 7.47 -4.84 -12.70
N TYR A 64 7.00 -4.89 -13.94
CA TYR A 64 6.55 -6.08 -14.65
C TYR A 64 7.14 -6.09 -16.08
N THR A 65 7.43 -7.28 -16.61
CA THR A 65 7.87 -7.50 -18.00
C THR A 65 6.79 -8.28 -18.72
N TRP A 66 6.33 -7.77 -19.87
CA TRP A 66 5.32 -8.40 -20.72
C TRP A 66 5.95 -9.14 -21.89
#